data_AF-A0A7W8NPK6-F1
#
_entry.id   AF-A0A7W8NPK6-F1
#
_cell.length_a   1.000
_cell.length_b   1.000
_cell.length_c   1.000
_cell.angle_alpha   90.00
_cell.angle_beta   90.00
_cell.angle_gamma   90.00
#
_symmetry.space_group_name_H-M   'P 1'
#
loop_
_entity.id
_entity.type
_entity.pdbx_description
1 polymer ?
#
loop_
_entity_poly.entity_id
_entity_poly.type
_entity_poly.pdbx_seq_one_letter_code
_entity_poly.pdbx_strand_id
1 'polypeptide(L)'
;MAHPDLRSLVPGGAGQAFREGQEVWALTVLARARDAQDAHSVGWAVLERLRGLVLIHVQREVEGTFALERADALLDAADAPRPTLEWLDQDGACGPLESS
;
A
#
# COMPACT_ATOMS: atom_id res chain seq x y z
N MET A 1 1.65 9.25 -18.98
CA MET A 1 3.07 9.30 -18.57
C MET A 1 3.35 8.01 -17.84
N ALA A 2 4.53 7.39 -17.99
CA ALA A 2 4.86 6.21 -17.18
C ALA A 2 4.95 6.66 -15.72
N HIS A 3 3.98 6.28 -14.89
CA HIS A 3 4.11 6.52 -13.46
C HIS A 3 5.35 5.73 -12.97
N PRO A 4 6.25 6.34 -12.18
CA PRO A 4 7.33 5.61 -11.54
C PRO A 4 6.73 4.38 -10.83
N ASP A 5 7.49 3.29 -10.73
CA ASP A 5 6.97 2.04 -10.18
C ASP A 5 6.40 2.26 -8.77
N LEU A 6 5.07 2.42 -8.69
CA LEU A 6 4.37 2.79 -7.47
C LEU A 6 4.44 1.66 -6.44
N ARG A 7 4.82 0.44 -6.84
CA ARG A 7 5.08 -0.67 -5.92
C ARG A 7 6.28 -0.40 -5.03
N SER A 8 7.26 0.38 -5.49
CA SER A 8 8.42 0.78 -4.68
C SER A 8 8.06 1.63 -3.46
N LEU A 9 6.84 2.20 -3.42
CA LEU A 9 6.33 2.94 -2.27
C LEU A 9 5.91 2.02 -1.13
N VAL A 10 5.63 0.74 -1.39
CA VAL A 10 5.16 -0.21 -0.38
C VAL A 10 6.34 -0.61 0.51
N PRO A 11 6.32 -0.30 1.82
CA PRO A 11 7.42 -0.66 2.70
C PRO A 11 7.52 -2.18 2.80
N GLY A 12 8.73 -2.74 2.65
CA GLY A 12 8.96 -4.18 2.79
C GLY A 12 8.44 -4.76 4.11
N GLY A 13 8.56 -3.99 5.20
CA GLY A 13 8.03 -4.37 6.52
C GLY A 13 6.50 -4.48 6.57
N ALA A 14 5.76 -3.76 5.72
CA ALA A 14 4.30 -3.90 5.64
C ALA A 14 3.92 -5.20 4.92
N GLY A 15 4.61 -5.52 3.81
CA GLY A 15 4.38 -6.77 3.07
C GLY A 15 4.74 -8.00 3.92
N GLN A 16 5.89 -7.99 4.58
CA GLN A 16 6.29 -9.07 5.50
C GLN A 16 5.27 -9.26 6.63
N ALA A 17 4.86 -8.18 7.30
CA ALA A 17 3.87 -8.25 8.37
C ALA A 17 2.54 -8.83 7.90
N PHE A 18 2.06 -8.44 6.72
CA PHE A 18 0.82 -8.96 6.16
C PHE A 18 0.91 -10.46 5.87
N ARG A 19 2.00 -10.92 5.25
CA ARG A 19 2.21 -12.36 4.97
C ARG A 19 2.35 -13.22 6.22
N GLU A 20 2.88 -12.65 7.30
CA GLU A 20 3.02 -13.32 8.59
C GLU A 20 1.73 -13.31 9.43
N GLY A 21 0.62 -12.75 8.93
CA GLY A 21 -0.64 -12.63 9.69
C GLY A 21 -0.54 -11.60 10.84
N GLN A 22 0.32 -10.60 10.69
CA GLN A 22 0.50 -9.49 11.63
C GLN A 22 -0.17 -8.23 11.08
N GLU A 23 -1.47 -8.29 10.77
CA GLU A 23 -2.18 -7.23 10.03
C GLU A 23 -2.18 -5.91 10.80
N VAL A 24 -2.26 -5.94 12.13
CA VAL A 24 -2.14 -4.74 12.98
C VAL A 24 -0.79 -4.06 12.80
N TRP A 25 0.28 -4.86 12.65
CA TRP A 25 1.61 -4.33 12.37
C TRP A 25 1.71 -3.80 10.93
N ALA A 26 1.17 -4.52 9.95
CA ALA A 26 1.08 -4.05 8.57
C ALA A 26 0.37 -2.69 8.47
N LEU A 27 -0.77 -2.53 9.16
CA LEU A 27 -1.52 -1.26 9.26
C LEU A 27 -0.68 -0.14 9.89
N THR A 28 0.13 -0.47 10.90
CA THR A 28 1.00 0.50 11.57
C THR A 28 2.11 0.98 10.64
N VAL A 29 2.76 0.05 9.91
CA VAL A 29 3.81 0.39 8.95
C VAL A 29 3.25 1.21 7.79
N LEU A 30 2.11 0.81 7.23
CA LEU A 30 1.43 1.55 6.16
C LEU A 30 1.03 2.96 6.60
N ALA A 31 0.47 3.11 7.81
CA ALA A 31 0.11 4.43 8.34
C ALA A 31 1.32 5.36 8.46
N ARG A 32 2.44 4.86 9.02
CA ARG A 32 3.67 5.65 9.14
C ARG A 32 4.24 6.06 7.79
N ALA A 33 4.27 5.14 6.82
CA ALA A 33 4.75 5.44 5.47
C ALA A 33 3.85 6.46 4.77
N ARG A 34 2.53 6.34 4.94
CA ARG A 34 1.53 7.27 4.39
C ARG A 34 1.70 8.67 5.00
N ASP A 35 1.89 8.76 6.31
CA ASP A 35 2.03 10.04 7.02
C ASP A 35 3.36 10.76 6.67
N ALA A 36 4.32 10.06 6.08
CA ALA A 36 5.55 10.64 5.54
C ALA A 36 5.39 11.17 4.10
N GLN A 37 4.24 10.96 3.45
CA GLN A 37 3.93 11.50 2.12
C GLN A 37 3.19 12.83 2.23
N ASP A 38 3.33 13.69 1.21
CA ASP A 38 2.48 14.86 1.08
C ASP A 38 1.01 14.45 0.98
N ALA A 39 0.16 15.13 1.76
CA ALA A 39 -1.28 14.93 1.69
C ALA A 39 -1.78 15.18 0.25
N HIS A 40 -2.68 14.32 -0.21
CA HIS A 40 -3.21 14.31 -1.59
C HIS A 40 -2.23 13.94 -2.70
N SER A 41 -1.00 13.52 -2.39
CA SER A 41 -0.08 12.96 -3.39
C SER A 41 -0.53 11.56 -3.84
N VAL A 42 -0.07 11.15 -5.02
CA VAL A 42 -0.25 9.76 -5.51
C VAL A 42 0.39 8.77 -4.53
N GLY A 43 1.54 9.12 -3.93
CA GLY A 43 2.21 8.27 -2.95
C GLY A 43 1.38 8.05 -1.69
N TRP A 44 0.77 9.12 -1.19
CA TRP A 44 -0.19 9.03 -0.08
C TRP A 44 -1.39 8.15 -0.45
N ALA A 45 -1.96 8.33 -1.64
CA ALA A 45 -3.14 7.59 -2.10
C ALA A 45 -2.87 6.09 -2.25
N VAL A 46 -1.70 5.69 -2.77
CA VAL A 46 -1.28 4.28 -2.87
C VAL A 46 -1.29 3.62 -1.48
N LEU A 47 -0.65 4.26 -0.50
CA LEU A 47 -0.51 3.71 0.86
C LEU A 47 -1.83 3.74 1.63
N GLU A 48 -2.64 4.78 1.45
CA GLU A 48 -3.98 4.87 2.03
C GLU A 48 -4.89 3.77 1.49
N ARG A 49 -4.84 3.48 0.18
CA ARG A 49 -5.62 2.42 -0.41
C ARG A 49 -5.24 1.05 0.13
N LEU A 50 -3.94 0.74 0.21
CA LEU A 50 -3.44 -0.51 0.80
C LEU A 50 -3.87 -0.66 2.25
N ARG A 51 -3.79 0.42 3.03
CA ARG A 51 -4.29 0.44 4.40
C ARG A 51 -5.80 0.16 4.46
N GLY A 52 -6.58 0.74 3.55
CA GLY A 52 -8.01 0.48 3.41
C GLY A 52 -8.34 -0.99 3.10
N LEU A 53 -7.57 -1.61 2.20
CA LEU A 53 -7.72 -3.03 1.88
C LEU A 53 -7.40 -3.93 3.07
N VAL A 54 -6.33 -3.66 3.81
CA VAL A 54 -5.98 -4.42 5.02
C VAL A 54 -7.05 -4.24 6.10
N LEU A 55 -7.65 -3.05 6.24
CA LEU A 55 -8.77 -2.82 7.15
C LEU A 55 -9.99 -3.68 6.79
N ILE A 56 -10.38 -3.74 5.52
CA ILE A 56 -11.47 -4.61 5.06
C ILE A 56 -11.13 -6.07 5.33
N HIS A 57 -9.88 -6.49 5.06
CA HIS A 57 -9.41 -7.85 5.31
C HIS A 57 -9.56 -8.27 6.79
N VAL A 58 -9.37 -7.35 7.73
CA VAL A 58 -9.57 -7.59 9.17
C VAL A 58 -10.99 -7.21 9.66
N GLN A 59 -11.98 -7.23 8.77
CA GLN A 59 -13.39 -6.98 9.09
C GLN A 59 -13.70 -5.56 9.61
N ARG A 60 -12.90 -4.56 9.23
CA ARG A 60 -13.12 -3.14 9.52
C ARG A 60 -13.62 -2.39 8.28
N GLU A 61 -14.80 -2.77 7.83
CA GLU A 61 -15.37 -2.38 6.53
C GLU A 61 -15.60 -0.88 6.40
N VAL A 62 -16.10 -0.22 7.46
CA VAL A 62 -16.43 1.22 7.42
C VAL A 62 -15.16 2.04 7.23
N GLU A 63 -14.16 1.84 8.10
CA GLU A 63 -12.91 2.60 7.98
C GLU A 63 -12.14 2.26 6.71
N GLY A 64 -12.21 0.99 6.28
CA GLY A 64 -11.63 0.54 5.03
C GLY A 64 -12.24 1.21 3.81
N THR A 65 -13.58 1.30 3.75
CA THR A 65 -14.31 1.95 2.65
C THR A 65 -13.96 3.43 2.55
N PHE A 66 -13.97 4.16 3.67
CA PHE A 66 -13.57 5.57 3.67
C PHE A 66 -12.13 5.79 3.20
N ALA A 67 -11.21 4.88 3.54
CA ALA A 67 -9.84 4.95 3.04
C ALA A 67 -9.77 4.71 1.53
N LEU A 68 -10.51 3.71 1.02
CA LEU A 68 -10.59 3.43 -0.41
C LEU A 68 -11.19 4.60 -1.20
N GLU A 69 -12.29 5.19 -0.75
CA GLU A 69 -12.94 6.31 -1.45
C GLU A 69 -12.00 7.51 -1.59
N ARG A 70 -11.28 7.88 -0.52
CA ARG A 70 -10.31 8.98 -0.56
C ARG A 70 -9.14 8.69 -1.49
N ALA A 71 -8.62 7.47 -1.43
CA ALA A 71 -7.48 7.08 -2.25
C ALA A 71 -7.85 6.95 -3.73
N ASP A 72 -8.95 6.27 -4.04
CA ASP A 72 -9.40 6.03 -5.42
C ASP A 72 -9.70 7.35 -6.13
N ALA A 73 -10.32 8.32 -5.46
CA ALA A 73 -10.54 9.65 -6.03
C ALA A 73 -9.24 10.36 -6.48
N LEU A 74 -8.16 10.21 -5.71
CA LEU A 74 -6.86 10.80 -6.03
C LEU A 74 -6.13 10.01 -7.12
N LEU A 75 -6.20 8.68 -7.08
CA LEU A 75 -5.58 7.81 -8.08
C LEU A 75 -6.25 7.98 -9.45
N ASP A 76 -7.59 8.06 -9.48
CA ASP A 76 -8.36 8.27 -10.70
C ASP A 76 -8.07 9.64 -11.32
N ALA A 77 -7.99 10.70 -10.49
CA ALA A 77 -7.62 12.03 -10.97
C ALA A 77 -6.20 12.09 -11.56
N ALA A 78 -5.31 11.19 -11.11
CA ALA A 78 -3.94 11.08 -11.58
C ALA A 78 -3.74 10.06 -12.71
N ASP A 79 -4.79 9.36 -13.15
CA ASP A 79 -4.72 8.21 -14.08
C ASP A 79 -3.74 7.12 -13.61
N ALA A 80 -3.60 6.96 -12.28
CA ALA A 80 -2.65 6.06 -11.65
C ALA A 80 -3.24 4.66 -11.40
N PRO A 81 -2.43 3.59 -11.45
CA PRO A 81 -2.91 2.24 -11.16
C PRO A 81 -3.32 2.10 -9.69
N ARG A 82 -4.39 1.33 -9.45
CA ARG A 82 -4.91 1.08 -8.10
C ARG A 82 -4.18 -0.11 -7.46
N PRO A 83 -3.51 0.07 -6.30
CA PRO A 83 -2.85 -1.04 -5.63
C PRO A 83 -3.85 -2.07 -5.08
N THR A 84 -3.58 -3.35 -5.28
CA THR A 84 -4.36 -4.47 -4.71
C THR A 84 -3.62 -5.09 -3.52
N LEU A 85 -4.26 -5.99 -2.78
CA LEU A 85 -3.60 -6.71 -1.67
C LEU A 85 -2.37 -7.48 -2.15
N GLU A 86 -2.33 -7.89 -3.41
CA GLU A 86 -1.16 -8.57 -4.01
C GLU A 86 0.11 -7.73 -3.91
N TRP A 87 0.02 -6.40 -3.84
CA TRP A 87 1.20 -5.55 -3.68
C TRP A 87 1.87 -5.70 -2.30
N LEU A 88 1.16 -6.25 -1.31
CA LEU A 88 1.73 -6.66 -0.01
C LEU A 88 2.24 -8.10 -0.03
N ASP A 89 1.72 -8.92 -0.95
CA ASP A 89 2.02 -10.34 -1.04
C ASP A 89 3.23 -10.64 -1.94
N GLN A 90 3.65 -9.70 -2.79
CA GLN A 90 4.86 -9.85 -3.58
C GLN A 90 6.09 -9.87 -2.66
N ASP A 91 6.86 -10.97 -2.76
CA ASP A 91 8.20 -11.08 -2.20
C ASP A 91 9.00 -9.88 -2.70
N GLY A 92 9.70 -9.20 -1.79
CA GLY A 92 10.42 -7.97 -2.10
C GLY A 92 11.41 -8.22 -3.23
N ALA A 93 11.04 -7.87 -4.46
CA ALA A 93 11.91 -7.98 -5.61
C ALA A 93 12.99 -6.88 -5.54
N CYS A 94 13.95 -7.04 -4.63
CA CYS A 94 15.32 -6.55 -4.77
C CYS A 94 16.23 -7.26 -3.75
N GLY A 95 16.85 -8.35 -4.19
CA GLY A 95 18.05 -8.94 -3.57
C GLY A 95 18.92 -9.51 -4.69
N PRO A 96 20.16 -9.02 -4.92
CA PRO A 96 21.01 -9.50 -5.99
C PRO A 96 21.79 -10.72 -5.50
N LEU A 97 21.53 -11.91 -6.05
CA LEU A 97 22.38 -13.07 -5.87
C LEU A 97 22.41 -13.94 -7.15
N GLU A 98 23.00 -13.39 -8.21
CA GLU A 98 23.71 -14.25 -9.16
C GLU A 98 25.14 -14.44 -8.61
N SER A 99 25.33 -15.57 -7.93
CA SER A 99 26.65 -16.16 -7.69
C SER A 99 26.62 -17.54 -8.31
N SER A 100 27.25 -17.69 -9.48
CA SER A 100 27.90 -18.92 -9.98
C SER A 100 28.75 -18.59 -11.19
#